data_AF-A0A845MSI1-F1
#
_entry.id   AF-A0A845MSI1-F1
#
_cell.length_a   1.000
_cell.length_b   1.000
_cell.length_c   1.000
_cell.angle_alpha   90.00
_cell.angle_beta   90.00
_cell.angle_gamma   90.00
#
_symmetry.space_group_name_H-M   'P 1'
#
loop_
_entity.id
_entity.type
_entity.pdbx_description
1 polymer ?
#
loop_
_entity_poly.entity_id
_entity_poly.type
_entity_poly.pdbx_seq_one_letter_code
_entity_poly.pdbx_strand_id
1 'polypeptide(L)'
;MHNPQIPVLAKARVLVAGDVMLDRYWHGPTGRISPEAPVPVVRVTDLEDRPGGAANVALNMAALGATAELVGVTGDDEAARILEERLNAAHVACHFQKVAGLPTITKLRVISRQQQLLRLDFEEAFHDQDPQPFADKVKAQLAGCGALVLSDYAKGALRDCEGLIALAREAGVPVLVDPKGSDFSRYRGATLLTPNLSEFEAVVGTVKDEQDLISKGQQLIRDFDLQALLVTRSEKGMTLLRDGKPELHLPARAREVFDVTGAGDTVISVLATSMAAGAAMEDAVALANIAAGIVVGKLGTAVVSAPELRRAVHQEGGLGRGVMTEEQLLIAIEDARAQGEKIVFTNGCFDIIHAGHVGYLDSARRQGDRLVLAVNGDDSIRRLKGPGRPINPLDRRMAVLAALEAVDWVVPFDTDTPEPLLEAIKPDVLVKGGDYSVEEVVGHQFVESYGGEVKVLDFIDDISTTKIVERIRKDNE
;
A
#
# COMPACT_ATOMS: atom_id res chain seq x y z
N MET A 1 -8.17 14.37 -5.58
CA MET A 1 -7.47 13.07 -5.61
C MET A 1 -8.39 12.06 -4.96
N HIS A 2 -8.64 10.93 -5.62
CA HIS A 2 -9.39 9.82 -5.03
C HIS A 2 -8.53 9.21 -3.92
N ASN A 3 -9.01 9.20 -2.67
CA ASN A 3 -8.30 8.59 -1.55
C ASN A 3 -8.83 7.16 -1.40
N PRO A 4 -8.12 6.13 -1.87
CA PRO A 4 -8.66 4.78 -1.91
C PRO A 4 -8.86 4.25 -0.49
N GLN A 5 -10.02 3.67 -0.23
CA GLN A 5 -10.27 2.99 1.04
C GLN A 5 -9.54 1.64 1.03
N ILE A 6 -8.65 1.42 1.99
CA ILE A 6 -7.96 0.12 2.13
C ILE A 6 -8.94 -0.88 2.75
N PRO A 7 -9.29 -1.97 2.05
CA PRO A 7 -10.14 -3.00 2.63
C PRO A 7 -9.39 -3.79 3.70
N VAL A 8 -10.08 -4.63 4.45
CA VAL A 8 -9.44 -5.55 5.40
C VAL A 8 -8.74 -6.68 4.61
N LEU A 9 -7.52 -6.42 4.15
CA LEU A 9 -6.74 -7.32 3.29
C LEU A 9 -6.58 -8.74 3.88
N ALA A 10 -6.58 -8.87 5.21
CA ALA A 10 -6.51 -10.16 5.90
C ALA A 10 -7.75 -11.07 5.67
N LYS A 11 -8.86 -10.52 5.17
CA LYS A 11 -10.03 -11.32 4.76
C LYS A 11 -9.89 -11.88 3.35
N ALA A 12 -8.92 -11.42 2.56
CA ALA A 12 -8.71 -11.91 1.22
C ALA A 12 -8.14 -13.32 1.24
N ARG A 13 -8.73 -14.19 0.42
CA ARG A 13 -8.14 -15.45 0.00
C ARG A 13 -7.86 -15.38 -1.49
N VAL A 14 -6.61 -15.54 -1.88
CA VAL A 14 -6.14 -15.36 -3.26
C VAL A 14 -5.36 -16.58 -3.70
N LEU A 15 -5.60 -16.99 -4.94
CA LEU A 15 -4.92 -18.11 -5.57
C LEU A 15 -4.05 -17.58 -6.71
N VAL A 16 -2.77 -17.94 -6.70
CA VAL A 16 -1.86 -17.69 -7.82
C VAL A 16 -1.65 -19.00 -8.56
N ALA A 17 -1.78 -18.98 -9.89
CA ALA A 17 -1.41 -20.06 -10.77
C ALA A 17 -0.40 -19.53 -11.79
N GLY A 18 0.76 -20.16 -11.92
CA GLY A 18 1.74 -19.66 -12.88
C GLY A 18 3.09 -20.34 -12.87
N ASP A 19 4.00 -19.74 -13.62
CA ASP A 19 5.38 -20.17 -13.73
C ASP A 19 6.15 -19.77 -12.46
N VAL A 20 6.63 -20.75 -11.71
CA VAL A 20 7.44 -20.53 -10.50
C VAL A 20 8.92 -20.67 -10.83
N MET A 21 9.75 -19.85 -10.19
CA MET A 21 11.20 -19.89 -10.39
C MET A 21 11.94 -19.50 -9.11
N LEU A 22 13.20 -19.95 -9.00
CA LEU A 22 14.11 -19.57 -7.93
C LEU A 22 15.08 -18.51 -8.44
N ASP A 23 15.03 -17.32 -7.85
CA ASP A 23 16.05 -16.29 -8.04
C ASP A 23 17.19 -16.50 -7.04
N ARG A 24 18.35 -16.93 -7.54
CA ARG A 24 19.54 -17.25 -6.74
C ARG A 24 20.60 -16.17 -6.91
N TYR A 25 21.22 -15.74 -5.83
CA TYR A 25 22.21 -14.68 -5.80
C TYR A 25 23.50 -15.17 -5.12
N TRP A 26 24.60 -15.10 -5.86
CA TRP A 26 25.93 -15.44 -5.36
C TRP A 26 26.75 -14.18 -5.19
N HIS A 27 27.04 -13.82 -3.94
CA HIS A 27 27.79 -12.63 -3.59
C HIS A 27 29.23 -12.96 -3.26
N GLY A 28 30.16 -12.20 -3.81
CA GLY A 28 31.57 -12.36 -3.49
C GLY A 28 32.48 -11.31 -4.12
N PRO A 29 33.64 -11.02 -3.53
CA PRO A 29 34.59 -10.09 -4.11
C PRO A 29 35.30 -10.69 -5.33
N THR A 30 35.51 -9.86 -6.36
CA THR A 30 36.45 -10.12 -7.46
C THR A 30 37.80 -9.49 -7.15
N GLY A 31 38.73 -10.31 -6.65
CA GLY A 31 40.08 -9.85 -6.26
C GLY A 31 41.18 -10.16 -7.27
N ARG A 32 40.93 -11.03 -8.25
CA ARG A 32 41.93 -11.46 -9.25
C ARG A 32 41.27 -11.85 -10.58
N ILE A 33 42.08 -11.87 -11.63
CA ILE A 33 41.74 -12.45 -12.94
C ILE A 33 42.18 -13.91 -12.97
N SER A 34 41.44 -14.77 -13.68
CA SER A 34 41.77 -16.19 -13.82
C SER A 34 43.06 -16.39 -14.62
N PRO A 35 43.93 -17.33 -14.23
CA PRO A 35 45.10 -17.70 -15.04
C PRO A 35 44.72 -18.54 -16.28
N GLU A 36 43.50 -19.07 -16.34
CA GLU A 36 43.02 -19.94 -17.43
C GLU A 36 42.35 -19.15 -18.57
N ALA A 37 41.75 -18.01 -18.26
CA ALA A 37 41.07 -17.14 -19.21
C ALA A 37 41.00 -15.70 -18.67
N PRO A 38 40.90 -14.66 -19.53
CA PRO A 38 40.84 -13.26 -19.10
C PRO A 38 39.46 -12.89 -18.51
N VAL A 39 39.04 -13.62 -17.47
CA VAL A 39 37.74 -13.46 -16.79
C VAL A 39 37.95 -13.23 -15.28
N PRO A 40 37.07 -12.46 -14.61
CA PRO A 40 37.13 -12.29 -13.16
C PRO A 40 36.90 -13.60 -12.41
N VAL A 41 37.66 -13.82 -11.33
CA VAL A 41 37.37 -14.91 -10.37
C VAL A 41 36.56 -14.35 -9.21
N VAL A 42 35.34 -14.86 -9.04
CA VAL A 42 34.47 -14.53 -7.91
C VAL A 42 34.64 -15.59 -6.83
N ARG A 43 35.08 -15.20 -5.64
CA ARG A 43 35.04 -16.08 -4.47
C ARG A 43 33.70 -15.89 -3.78
N VAL A 44 32.74 -16.78 -4.02
CA VAL A 44 31.41 -16.74 -3.39
C VAL A 44 31.58 -16.86 -1.87
N THR A 45 31.01 -15.90 -1.14
CA THR A 45 31.04 -15.83 0.32
C THR A 45 29.64 -15.82 0.93
N ASP A 46 28.64 -15.42 0.16
CA ASP A 46 27.26 -15.31 0.61
C ASP A 46 26.30 -15.77 -0.49
N LEU A 47 25.22 -16.40 -0.07
CA LEU A 47 24.26 -17.14 -0.87
C LEU A 47 22.87 -16.69 -0.46
N GLU A 48 22.13 -16.13 -1.39
CA GLU A 48 20.75 -15.69 -1.15
C GLU A 48 19.82 -16.32 -2.19
N ASP A 49 18.73 -16.93 -1.71
CA ASP A 49 17.73 -17.61 -2.51
C ASP A 49 16.37 -16.95 -2.25
N ARG A 50 15.72 -16.49 -3.32
CA ARG A 50 14.43 -15.79 -3.27
C ARG A 50 13.43 -16.44 -4.22
N PRO A 51 12.17 -16.62 -3.81
CA PRO A 51 11.12 -17.03 -4.73
C PRO A 51 10.85 -15.96 -5.79
N GLY A 52 10.79 -16.38 -7.05
CA GLY A 52 10.59 -15.54 -8.23
C GLY A 52 9.37 -15.96 -9.05
N GLY A 53 8.98 -15.11 -10.02
CA GLY A 53 7.80 -15.35 -10.86
C GLY A 53 6.50 -15.39 -10.07
N ALA A 54 5.64 -16.36 -10.37
CA ALA A 54 4.38 -16.57 -9.64
C ALA A 54 4.58 -16.76 -8.13
N ALA A 55 5.74 -17.26 -7.70
CA ALA A 55 6.06 -17.40 -6.28
C ALA A 55 6.29 -16.04 -5.60
N ASN A 56 6.89 -15.06 -6.29
CA ASN A 56 7.04 -13.70 -5.78
C ASN A 56 5.70 -12.97 -5.66
N VAL A 57 4.78 -13.22 -6.60
CA VAL A 57 3.40 -12.73 -6.53
C VAL A 57 2.70 -13.26 -5.27
N ALA A 58 2.78 -14.56 -5.01
CA ALA A 58 2.20 -15.16 -3.82
C ALA A 58 2.82 -14.63 -2.51
N LEU A 59 4.14 -14.39 -2.49
CA LEU A 59 4.81 -13.75 -1.35
C LEU A 59 4.32 -12.32 -1.10
N ASN A 60 4.13 -11.52 -2.15
CA ASN A 60 3.59 -10.17 -2.01
C ASN A 60 2.18 -10.20 -1.39
N MET A 61 1.33 -11.14 -1.82
CA MET A 61 0.00 -11.31 -1.24
C MET A 61 0.04 -11.70 0.25
N ALA A 62 0.94 -12.60 0.63
CA ALA A 62 1.14 -12.97 2.03
C ALA A 62 1.67 -11.80 2.88
N ALA A 63 2.59 -11.00 2.33
CA ALA A 63 3.11 -9.80 3.01
C ALA A 63 2.03 -8.73 3.26
N LEU A 64 1.00 -8.67 2.40
CA LEU A 64 -0.20 -7.85 2.59
C LEU A 64 -1.16 -8.42 3.66
N GLY A 65 -0.85 -9.59 4.23
CA GLY A 65 -1.65 -10.27 5.25
C GLY A 65 -2.76 -11.16 4.71
N ALA A 66 -2.85 -11.36 3.39
CA ALA A 66 -3.86 -12.21 2.77
C ALA A 66 -3.56 -13.70 2.96
N THR A 67 -4.60 -14.54 2.86
CA THR A 67 -4.42 -15.99 2.72
C THR A 67 -4.04 -16.30 1.28
N ALA A 68 -2.75 -16.53 1.03
CA ALA A 68 -2.20 -16.79 -0.30
C ALA A 68 -1.93 -18.27 -0.55
N GLU A 69 -2.38 -18.75 -1.71
CA GLU A 69 -2.11 -20.11 -2.19
C GLU A 69 -1.48 -20.06 -3.58
N LEU A 70 -0.61 -21.03 -3.87
CA LEU A 70 0.17 -21.07 -5.11
C LEU A 70 0.10 -22.45 -5.76
N VAL A 71 -0.38 -22.49 -7.00
CA VAL A 71 -0.26 -23.65 -7.91
C VAL A 71 0.82 -23.33 -8.94
N GLY A 72 1.86 -24.15 -8.99
CA GLY A 72 3.01 -23.95 -9.88
C GLY A 72 3.58 -25.27 -10.38
N VAL A 73 4.39 -25.22 -11.42
CA VAL A 73 5.10 -26.40 -11.97
C VAL A 73 6.57 -26.31 -11.58
N THR A 74 7.12 -27.39 -11.02
CA THR A 74 8.53 -27.48 -10.62
C THR A 74 9.15 -28.78 -11.11
N GLY A 75 10.48 -28.87 -11.07
CA GLY A 75 11.16 -30.16 -11.06
C GLY A 75 10.97 -30.88 -9.72
N ASP A 76 11.66 -32.01 -9.58
CA ASP A 76 11.84 -32.71 -8.30
C ASP A 76 13.31 -32.62 -7.86
N ASP A 77 13.72 -31.42 -7.43
CA ASP A 77 15.11 -31.06 -7.19
C ASP A 77 15.32 -30.20 -5.92
N GLU A 78 16.55 -29.72 -5.73
CA GLU A 78 16.90 -28.83 -4.61
C GLU A 78 16.19 -27.47 -4.70
N ALA A 79 16.12 -26.87 -5.89
CA ALA A 79 15.47 -25.58 -6.08
C ALA A 79 13.97 -25.63 -5.75
N ALA A 80 13.25 -26.69 -6.14
CA ALA A 80 11.85 -26.89 -5.76
C ALA A 80 11.65 -26.94 -4.23
N ARG A 81 12.54 -27.66 -3.52
CA ARG A 81 12.48 -27.78 -2.06
C ARG A 81 12.74 -26.44 -1.37
N ILE A 82 13.72 -25.67 -1.84
CA ILE A 82 14.01 -24.34 -1.30
C ILE A 82 12.83 -23.39 -1.51
N LEU A 83 12.20 -23.41 -2.70
CA LEU A 83 10.99 -22.61 -2.95
C LEU A 83 9.89 -22.97 -1.95
N GLU A 84 9.60 -24.26 -1.80
CA GLU A 84 8.57 -24.76 -0.89
C GLU A 84 8.86 -24.37 0.57
N GLU A 85 10.10 -24.51 1.05
CA GLU A 85 10.51 -24.07 2.39
C GLU A 85 10.32 -22.57 2.61
N ARG A 86 10.76 -21.73 1.66
CA ARG A 86 10.66 -20.27 1.76
C ARG A 86 9.21 -19.78 1.74
N LEU A 87 8.39 -20.36 0.87
CA LEU A 87 6.97 -20.01 0.74
C LEU A 87 6.18 -20.46 1.98
N ASN A 88 6.44 -21.66 2.49
CA ASN A 88 5.81 -22.15 3.72
C ASN A 88 6.20 -21.29 4.94
N ALA A 89 7.46 -20.83 5.02
CA ALA A 89 7.90 -19.91 6.07
C ALA A 89 7.17 -18.55 6.03
N ALA A 90 6.68 -18.15 4.85
CA ALA A 90 5.82 -16.97 4.66
C ALA A 90 4.31 -17.30 4.72
N HIS A 91 3.94 -18.51 5.15
CA HIS A 91 2.56 -19.00 5.23
C HIS A 91 1.81 -19.04 3.89
N VAL A 92 2.52 -19.21 2.77
CA VAL A 92 1.92 -19.47 1.46
C VAL A 92 1.71 -20.97 1.27
N ALA A 93 0.46 -21.40 1.04
CA ALA A 93 0.17 -22.81 0.77
C ALA A 93 0.60 -23.20 -0.64
N CYS A 94 1.51 -24.18 -0.76
CA CYS A 94 2.09 -24.58 -2.03
C CYS A 94 1.45 -25.87 -2.58
N HIS A 95 1.01 -25.82 -3.84
CA HIS A 95 0.36 -26.93 -4.54
C HIS A 95 1.13 -27.28 -5.82
N PHE A 96 2.42 -27.60 -5.70
CA PHE A 96 3.27 -27.83 -6.87
C PHE A 96 2.93 -29.11 -7.65
N GLN A 97 3.00 -29.04 -8.96
CA GLN A 97 3.09 -30.17 -9.87
C GLN A 97 4.57 -30.43 -10.15
N LYS A 98 5.10 -31.50 -9.55
CA LYS A 98 6.49 -31.92 -9.76
C LYS A 98 6.59 -32.75 -11.03
N VAL A 99 7.48 -32.36 -11.93
CA VAL A 99 7.74 -33.04 -13.21
C VAL A 99 9.12 -33.68 -13.15
N ALA A 100 9.16 -35.01 -13.20
CA ALA A 100 10.42 -35.74 -13.17
C ALA A 100 11.24 -35.49 -14.44
N GLY A 101 12.56 -35.30 -14.27
CA GLY A 101 13.49 -35.15 -15.39
C GLY A 101 13.62 -33.73 -15.96
N LEU A 102 12.81 -32.77 -15.52
CA LEU A 102 12.97 -31.36 -15.83
C LEU A 102 13.46 -30.58 -14.61
N PRO A 103 14.39 -29.62 -14.78
CA PRO A 103 14.84 -28.78 -13.68
C PRO A 103 13.81 -27.71 -13.31
N THR A 104 13.71 -27.39 -12.02
CA THR A 104 13.04 -26.18 -11.56
C THR A 104 13.76 -24.95 -12.08
N ILE A 105 12.99 -24.04 -12.67
CA ILE A 105 13.51 -22.81 -13.30
C ILE A 105 14.29 -22.02 -12.27
N THR A 106 15.57 -21.80 -12.54
CA THR A 106 16.47 -21.08 -11.63
C THR A 106 17.20 -19.97 -12.39
N LYS A 107 17.15 -18.76 -11.85
CA LYS A 107 17.83 -17.57 -12.36
C LYS A 107 18.95 -17.19 -11.40
N LEU A 108 20.17 -17.63 -11.69
CA LEU A 108 21.34 -17.39 -10.84
C LEU A 108 22.07 -16.12 -11.27
N ARG A 109 22.23 -15.16 -10.37
CA ARG A 109 22.96 -13.90 -10.57
C ARG A 109 24.23 -13.90 -9.74
N VAL A 110 25.37 -13.64 -10.37
CA VAL A 110 26.67 -13.49 -9.68
C VAL A 110 26.95 -12.02 -9.47
N ILE A 111 27.12 -11.60 -8.22
CA ILE A 111 27.27 -10.19 -7.82
C ILE A 111 28.62 -9.98 -7.13
N SER A 112 29.34 -8.92 -7.55
CA SER A 112 30.56 -8.45 -6.91
C SER A 112 30.53 -6.93 -6.77
N ARG A 113 30.89 -6.41 -5.60
CA ARG A 113 30.93 -4.95 -5.33
C ARG A 113 29.65 -4.22 -5.78
N GLN A 114 28.48 -4.80 -5.48
CA GLN A 114 27.15 -4.30 -5.86
C GLN A 114 26.89 -4.24 -7.37
N GLN A 115 27.72 -4.86 -8.20
CA GLN A 115 27.52 -4.99 -9.64
C GLN A 115 27.22 -6.45 -10.01
N GLN A 116 26.19 -6.66 -10.84
CA GLN A 116 25.92 -7.97 -11.43
C GLN A 116 26.94 -8.24 -12.55
N LEU A 117 27.65 -9.36 -12.43
CA LEU A 117 28.69 -9.78 -13.38
C LEU A 117 28.14 -10.70 -14.46
N LEU A 118 27.28 -11.64 -14.06
CA LEU A 118 26.72 -12.67 -14.95
C LEU A 118 25.35 -13.12 -14.45
N ARG A 119 24.50 -13.55 -15.38
CA ARG A 119 23.27 -14.30 -15.10
C ARG A 119 23.35 -15.66 -15.79
N LEU A 120 23.07 -16.72 -15.05
CA LEU A 120 22.96 -18.10 -15.52
C LEU A 120 21.50 -18.53 -15.36
N ASP A 121 20.86 -18.87 -16.48
CA ASP A 121 19.47 -19.31 -16.50
C ASP A 121 19.48 -20.85 -16.66
N PHE A 122 18.99 -21.56 -15.65
CA PHE A 122 18.78 -23.00 -15.66
C PHE A 122 17.30 -23.25 -15.84
N GLU A 123 16.88 -23.45 -17.09
CA GLU A 123 15.47 -23.64 -17.39
C GLU A 123 15.26 -24.53 -18.61
N GLU A 124 14.28 -25.41 -18.49
CA GLU A 124 13.64 -26.08 -19.61
C GLU A 124 12.15 -25.79 -19.49
N ALA A 125 11.49 -25.45 -20.60
CA ALA A 125 10.08 -25.11 -20.55
C ALA A 125 9.22 -26.37 -20.35
N PHE A 126 8.18 -26.26 -19.53
CA PHE A 126 7.23 -27.34 -19.27
C PHE A 126 6.19 -27.52 -20.39
N HIS A 127 6.50 -27.08 -21.61
CA HIS A 127 5.55 -27.04 -22.73
C HIS A 127 5.03 -28.41 -23.18
N ASP A 128 5.74 -29.50 -22.89
CA ASP A 128 5.33 -30.85 -23.33
C ASP A 128 4.49 -31.59 -22.29
N GLN A 129 4.18 -30.95 -21.15
CA GLN A 129 3.38 -31.56 -20.09
C GLN A 129 1.88 -31.46 -20.37
N ASP A 130 1.13 -32.47 -19.89
CA ASP A 130 -0.32 -32.47 -19.87
C ASP A 130 -0.84 -31.32 -18.99
N PRO A 131 -1.68 -30.40 -19.50
CA PRO A 131 -2.24 -29.31 -18.70
C PRO A 131 -3.28 -29.77 -17.67
N GLN A 132 -3.87 -30.97 -17.82
CA GLN A 132 -5.00 -31.40 -16.99
C GLN A 132 -4.66 -31.51 -15.49
N PRO A 133 -3.55 -32.13 -15.06
CA PRO A 133 -3.19 -32.21 -13.64
C PRO A 133 -2.99 -30.83 -12.99
N PHE A 134 -2.51 -29.85 -13.75
CA PHE A 134 -2.37 -28.47 -13.30
C PHE A 134 -3.74 -27.83 -13.10
N ALA A 135 -4.62 -27.97 -14.09
CA ALA A 135 -5.99 -27.46 -14.04
C ALA A 135 -6.80 -28.08 -12.89
N ASP A 136 -6.64 -29.37 -12.61
CA ASP A 136 -7.29 -30.05 -11.49
C ASP A 136 -6.84 -29.48 -10.13
N LYS A 137 -5.55 -29.18 -9.98
CA LYS A 137 -5.01 -28.51 -8.78
C LYS A 137 -5.59 -27.10 -8.62
N VAL A 138 -5.67 -26.31 -9.69
CA VAL A 138 -6.31 -24.98 -9.66
C VAL A 138 -7.77 -25.11 -9.26
N LYS A 139 -8.53 -26.00 -9.91
CA LYS A 139 -9.94 -26.24 -9.65
C LYS A 139 -10.22 -26.59 -8.19
N ALA A 140 -9.38 -27.41 -7.57
CA ALA A 140 -9.51 -27.79 -6.17
C ALA A 140 -9.41 -26.60 -5.20
N GLN A 141 -8.71 -25.53 -5.57
CA GLN A 141 -8.50 -24.36 -4.72
C GLN A 141 -9.47 -23.19 -4.99
N LEU A 142 -10.25 -23.22 -6.07
CA LEU A 142 -11.16 -22.14 -6.44
C LEU A 142 -12.33 -21.94 -5.46
N ALA A 143 -12.78 -23.00 -4.78
CA ALA A 143 -13.93 -22.91 -3.88
C ALA A 143 -13.66 -21.95 -2.71
N GLY A 144 -14.39 -20.83 -2.64
CA GLY A 144 -14.18 -19.79 -1.62
C GLY A 144 -12.94 -18.92 -1.85
N CYS A 145 -12.38 -18.94 -3.06
CA CYS A 145 -11.30 -18.03 -3.46
C CYS A 145 -11.90 -16.68 -3.86
N GLY A 146 -11.29 -15.57 -3.42
CA GLY A 146 -11.73 -14.22 -3.74
C GLY A 146 -11.19 -13.70 -5.08
N ALA A 147 -10.05 -14.21 -5.54
CA ALA A 147 -9.50 -13.90 -6.86
C ALA A 147 -8.45 -14.95 -7.29
N LEU A 148 -8.44 -15.28 -8.58
CA LEU A 148 -7.39 -16.07 -9.23
C LEU A 148 -6.44 -15.13 -9.98
N VAL A 149 -5.13 -15.28 -9.77
CA VAL A 149 -4.08 -14.62 -10.54
C VAL A 149 -3.39 -15.62 -11.44
N LEU A 150 -3.39 -15.37 -12.74
CA LEU A 150 -2.57 -16.08 -13.72
C LEU A 150 -1.29 -15.28 -13.97
N SER A 151 -0.16 -15.80 -13.51
CA SER A 151 1.15 -15.15 -13.66
C SER A 151 1.97 -15.87 -14.74
N ASP A 152 1.94 -15.35 -15.96
CA ASP A 152 2.56 -15.97 -17.14
C ASP A 152 3.97 -15.42 -17.37
N TYR A 153 4.95 -16.33 -17.41
CA TYR A 153 6.34 -16.02 -17.78
C TYR A 153 6.77 -16.76 -19.06
N ALA A 154 5.80 -17.36 -19.77
CA ALA A 154 5.96 -18.20 -20.94
C ALA A 154 6.89 -19.40 -20.69
N LYS A 155 6.78 -20.04 -19.51
CA LYS A 155 7.59 -21.23 -19.15
C LYS A 155 6.82 -22.54 -19.14
N GLY A 156 5.52 -22.48 -19.40
CA GLY A 156 4.71 -23.66 -19.72
C GLY A 156 3.80 -24.15 -18.61
N ALA A 157 3.72 -23.49 -17.45
CA ALA A 157 2.68 -23.80 -16.47
C ALA A 157 1.28 -23.40 -16.98
N LEU A 158 1.19 -22.25 -17.66
CA LEU A 158 -0.07 -21.68 -18.15
C LEU A 158 -0.34 -22.03 -19.63
N ARG A 159 -0.40 -23.33 -19.95
CA ARG A 159 -0.71 -23.76 -21.33
C ARG A 159 -2.18 -23.55 -21.70
N ASP A 160 -3.08 -23.84 -20.77
CA ASP A 160 -4.53 -23.76 -20.97
C ASP A 160 -5.14 -22.59 -20.18
N CYS A 161 -4.69 -21.37 -20.49
CA CYS A 161 -5.22 -20.17 -19.85
C CYS A 161 -6.74 -20.05 -20.01
N GLU A 162 -7.26 -20.35 -21.20
CA GLU A 162 -8.69 -20.27 -21.49
C GLU A 162 -9.51 -21.25 -20.63
N GLY A 163 -9.05 -22.50 -20.48
CA GLY A 163 -9.67 -23.47 -19.58
C GLY A 163 -9.61 -23.06 -18.11
N LEU A 164 -8.48 -22.51 -17.64
CA LEU A 164 -8.36 -21.99 -16.27
C LEU A 164 -9.30 -20.79 -16.01
N ILE A 165 -9.40 -19.87 -16.98
CA ILE A 165 -10.33 -18.74 -16.92
C ILE A 165 -11.77 -19.24 -16.89
N ALA A 166 -12.12 -20.21 -17.72
CA ALA A 166 -13.47 -20.80 -17.74
C ALA A 166 -13.83 -21.45 -16.39
N LEU A 167 -12.91 -22.22 -15.79
CA LEU A 167 -13.10 -22.83 -14.47
C LEU A 167 -13.35 -21.78 -13.37
N ALA A 168 -12.58 -20.71 -13.37
CA ALA A 168 -12.75 -19.62 -12.41
C ALA A 168 -14.05 -18.85 -12.61
N ARG A 169 -14.46 -18.61 -13.87
CA ARG A 169 -15.76 -17.98 -14.19
C ARG A 169 -16.94 -18.85 -13.74
N GLU A 170 -16.87 -20.17 -13.93
CA GLU A 170 -17.88 -21.11 -13.44
C GLU A 170 -18.00 -21.05 -11.91
N ALA A 171 -16.87 -20.88 -11.21
CA ALA A 171 -16.82 -20.71 -9.75
C ALA A 171 -17.19 -19.28 -9.27
N GLY A 172 -17.44 -18.33 -10.17
CA GLY A 172 -17.71 -16.93 -9.83
C GLY A 172 -16.49 -16.16 -9.29
N VAL A 173 -15.27 -16.64 -9.56
CA VAL A 173 -14.01 -16.06 -9.09
C VAL A 173 -13.45 -15.12 -10.15
N PRO A 174 -13.13 -13.86 -9.83
CA PRO A 174 -12.50 -12.95 -10.78
C PRO A 174 -11.09 -13.41 -11.13
N VAL A 175 -10.70 -13.26 -12.40
CA VAL A 175 -9.40 -13.69 -12.93
C VAL A 175 -8.58 -12.49 -13.37
N LEU A 176 -7.44 -12.30 -12.72
CA LEU A 176 -6.47 -11.29 -13.08
C LEU A 176 -5.29 -11.98 -13.76
N VAL A 177 -4.78 -11.38 -14.82
CA VAL A 177 -3.72 -11.99 -15.63
C VAL A 177 -2.59 -11.00 -15.82
N ASP A 178 -1.37 -11.42 -15.44
CA ASP A 178 -0.13 -10.77 -15.84
C ASP A 178 0.37 -11.45 -17.12
N PRO A 179 0.20 -10.82 -18.29
CA PRO A 179 0.40 -11.49 -19.56
C PRO A 179 1.88 -11.57 -19.96
N LYS A 180 2.20 -12.61 -20.73
CA LYS A 180 3.44 -12.67 -21.51
C LYS A 180 3.19 -12.89 -22.99
N GLY A 181 4.15 -12.41 -23.79
CA GLY A 181 4.18 -12.59 -25.23
C GLY A 181 3.31 -11.60 -25.99
N SER A 182 3.03 -11.92 -27.25
CA SER A 182 2.30 -11.06 -28.20
C SER A 182 0.94 -11.64 -28.60
N ASP A 183 0.49 -12.72 -27.96
CA ASP A 183 -0.80 -13.34 -28.21
C ASP A 183 -1.66 -13.26 -26.95
N PHE A 184 -2.57 -12.29 -26.91
CA PHE A 184 -3.50 -12.13 -25.79
C PHE A 184 -4.80 -12.90 -25.99
N SER A 185 -5.00 -13.58 -27.13
CA SER A 185 -6.23 -14.34 -27.40
C SER A 185 -6.42 -15.50 -26.41
N ARG A 186 -5.33 -16.07 -25.90
CA ARG A 186 -5.32 -17.09 -24.84
C ARG A 186 -5.90 -16.62 -23.50
N TYR A 187 -5.97 -15.31 -23.26
CA TYR A 187 -6.49 -14.75 -22.00
C TYR A 187 -7.95 -14.30 -22.14
N ARG A 188 -8.63 -14.76 -23.20
CA ARG A 188 -10.03 -14.43 -23.48
C ARG A 188 -10.91 -14.71 -22.26
N GLY A 189 -11.76 -13.74 -21.94
CA GLY A 189 -12.74 -13.86 -20.86
C GLY A 189 -12.22 -13.52 -19.46
N ALA A 190 -10.96 -13.11 -19.31
CA ALA A 190 -10.41 -12.70 -18.02
C ALA A 190 -11.10 -11.44 -17.47
N THR A 191 -11.12 -11.29 -16.15
CA THR A 191 -11.67 -10.09 -15.51
C THR A 191 -10.78 -8.88 -15.77
N LEU A 192 -9.47 -9.03 -15.60
CA LEU A 192 -8.53 -7.92 -15.77
C LEU A 192 -7.19 -8.42 -16.30
N LEU A 193 -6.72 -7.81 -17.37
CA LEU A 193 -5.40 -8.04 -17.95
C LEU A 193 -4.47 -6.86 -17.62
N THR A 194 -3.23 -7.13 -17.19
CA THR A 194 -2.32 -6.09 -16.68
C THR A 194 -1.01 -5.93 -17.48
N PRO A 195 -1.03 -5.74 -18.82
CA PRO A 195 0.20 -5.64 -19.59
C PRO A 195 0.98 -4.36 -19.27
N ASN A 196 2.30 -4.40 -19.42
CA ASN A 196 3.07 -3.17 -19.59
C ASN A 196 2.86 -2.55 -20.98
N LEU A 197 3.27 -1.30 -21.17
CA LEU A 197 3.08 -0.59 -22.44
C LEU A 197 3.73 -1.34 -23.62
N SER A 198 4.91 -1.94 -23.44
CA SER A 198 5.60 -2.68 -24.50
C SER A 198 4.87 -3.98 -24.86
N GLU A 199 4.34 -4.71 -23.89
CA GLU A 199 3.51 -5.90 -24.11
C GLU A 199 2.19 -5.52 -24.79
N PHE A 200 1.58 -4.41 -24.39
CA PHE A 200 0.39 -3.88 -25.05
C PHE A 200 0.67 -3.52 -26.52
N GLU A 201 1.72 -2.74 -26.79
CA GLU A 201 2.13 -2.34 -28.14
C GLU A 201 2.53 -3.53 -29.03
N ALA A 202 3.07 -4.61 -28.45
CA ALA A 202 3.37 -5.82 -29.18
C ALA A 202 2.12 -6.49 -29.78
N VAL A 203 0.94 -6.23 -29.20
CA VAL A 203 -0.34 -6.80 -29.65
C VAL A 203 -1.11 -5.80 -30.53
N VAL A 204 -1.21 -4.54 -30.12
CA VAL A 204 -2.06 -3.53 -30.79
C VAL A 204 -1.29 -2.60 -31.75
N GLY A 205 0.03 -2.75 -31.83
CA GLY A 205 0.94 -1.85 -32.54
C GLY A 205 1.21 -0.54 -31.79
N THR A 206 2.25 0.19 -32.24
CA THR A 206 2.75 1.42 -31.60
C THR A 206 1.66 2.43 -31.27
N VAL A 207 1.64 2.88 -30.01
CA VAL A 207 0.71 3.88 -29.49
C VAL A 207 1.24 5.28 -29.78
N LYS A 208 0.42 6.12 -30.42
CA LYS A 208 0.83 7.48 -30.82
C LYS A 208 0.59 8.53 -29.74
N ASP A 209 -0.56 8.44 -29.07
CA ASP A 209 -1.01 9.39 -28.06
C ASP A 209 -1.99 8.71 -27.08
N GLU A 210 -2.49 9.47 -26.10
CA GLU A 210 -3.45 8.97 -25.09
C GLU A 210 -4.75 8.47 -25.72
N GLN A 211 -5.25 9.14 -26.76
CA GLN A 211 -6.52 8.77 -27.39
C GLN A 211 -6.37 7.48 -28.19
N ASP A 212 -5.23 7.28 -28.86
CA ASP A 212 -4.87 6.04 -29.54
C ASP A 212 -4.76 4.87 -28.55
N LEU A 213 -4.15 5.10 -27.38
CA LEU A 213 -4.08 4.10 -26.30
C LEU A 213 -5.47 3.67 -25.84
N ILE A 214 -6.35 4.64 -25.54
CA ILE A 214 -7.72 4.38 -25.09
C ILE A 214 -8.49 3.60 -26.16
N SER A 215 -8.41 4.04 -27.41
CA SER A 215 -9.16 3.45 -28.52
C SER A 215 -8.74 2.00 -28.78
N LYS A 216 -7.43 1.74 -28.83
CA LYS A 216 -6.88 0.39 -28.99
C LYS A 216 -7.18 -0.51 -27.80
N GLY A 217 -7.11 0.03 -26.59
CA GLY A 217 -7.42 -0.73 -25.38
C GLY A 217 -8.89 -1.11 -25.28
N GLN A 218 -9.82 -0.20 -25.62
CA GLN A 218 -11.24 -0.51 -25.73
C GLN A 218 -11.54 -1.57 -26.78
N GLN A 219 -10.82 -1.53 -27.91
CA GLN A 219 -10.93 -2.58 -28.93
C GLN A 219 -10.46 -3.93 -28.39
N LEU A 220 -9.30 -3.98 -27.73
CA LEU A 220 -8.74 -5.20 -27.15
C LEU A 220 -9.66 -5.81 -26.07
N ILE A 221 -10.29 -4.98 -25.24
CA ILE A 221 -11.30 -5.40 -24.25
C ILE A 221 -12.45 -6.15 -24.94
N ARG A 222 -12.99 -5.58 -26.03
CA ARG A 222 -14.10 -6.20 -26.79
C ARG A 222 -13.66 -7.46 -27.54
N ASP A 223 -12.50 -7.42 -28.18
CA ASP A 223 -11.99 -8.52 -29.00
C ASP A 223 -11.74 -9.79 -28.16
N PHE A 224 -11.34 -9.62 -26.89
CA PHE A 224 -11.00 -10.72 -25.97
C PHE A 224 -11.98 -10.91 -24.81
N ASP A 225 -13.17 -10.28 -24.83
CA ASP A 225 -14.19 -10.42 -23.76
C ASP A 225 -13.63 -10.14 -22.35
N LEU A 226 -12.79 -9.09 -22.23
CA LEU A 226 -12.24 -8.68 -20.94
C LEU A 226 -13.25 -7.79 -20.21
N GLN A 227 -13.27 -7.78 -18.88
CA GLN A 227 -14.03 -6.75 -18.16
C GLN A 227 -13.25 -5.43 -18.06
N ALA A 228 -11.92 -5.52 -17.98
CA ALA A 228 -11.04 -4.36 -17.90
C ALA A 228 -9.62 -4.67 -18.40
N LEU A 229 -8.88 -3.61 -18.70
CA LEU A 229 -7.47 -3.64 -19.09
C LEU A 229 -6.71 -2.57 -18.28
N LEU A 230 -5.66 -2.95 -17.57
CA LEU A 230 -4.79 -2.02 -16.85
C LEU A 230 -3.42 -1.98 -17.54
N VAL A 231 -3.14 -0.90 -18.27
CA VAL A 231 -1.84 -0.72 -18.93
C VAL A 231 -0.90 -0.02 -17.96
N THR A 232 0.19 -0.68 -17.56
CA THR A 232 1.27 -0.07 -16.77
C THR A 232 2.27 0.64 -17.68
N ARG A 233 2.68 1.85 -17.31
CA ARG A 233 3.35 2.83 -18.20
C ARG A 233 4.57 3.46 -17.55
N SER A 234 5.26 2.70 -16.69
CA SER A 234 6.50 3.12 -16.02
C SER A 234 6.35 4.50 -15.35
N GLU A 235 7.16 5.49 -15.72
CA GLU A 235 7.14 6.85 -15.16
C GLU A 235 5.82 7.60 -15.42
N LYS A 236 5.03 7.17 -16.41
CA LYS A 236 3.70 7.73 -16.67
C LYS A 236 2.63 7.14 -15.75
N GLY A 237 2.97 6.16 -14.91
CA GLY A 237 2.02 5.51 -13.99
C GLY A 237 1.24 4.39 -14.67
N MET A 238 -0.09 4.40 -14.54
CA MET A 238 -0.96 3.35 -15.10
C MET A 238 -2.31 3.90 -15.58
N THR A 239 -2.89 3.25 -16.58
CA THR A 239 -4.20 3.61 -17.15
C THR A 239 -5.12 2.41 -17.13
N LEU A 240 -6.23 2.53 -16.39
CA LEU A 240 -7.31 1.54 -16.35
C LEU A 240 -8.38 1.88 -17.40
N LEU A 241 -8.66 0.91 -18.26
CA LEU A 241 -9.68 0.97 -19.31
C LEU A 241 -10.76 -0.07 -19.00
N ARG A 242 -12.02 0.32 -19.21
CA ARG A 242 -13.22 -0.51 -18.98
C ARG A 242 -14.20 -0.22 -20.10
N ASP A 243 -14.92 -1.23 -20.57
CA ASP A 243 -15.89 -1.01 -21.65
C ASP A 243 -16.99 -0.03 -21.22
N GLY A 244 -17.34 0.91 -22.10
CA GLY A 244 -18.36 1.94 -21.86
C GLY A 244 -18.10 2.92 -20.71
N LYS A 245 -16.91 2.92 -20.09
CA LYS A 245 -16.54 3.84 -19.00
C LYS A 245 -15.35 4.73 -19.40
N PRO A 246 -15.24 5.94 -18.82
CA PRO A 246 -14.05 6.77 -19.01
C PRO A 246 -12.80 6.05 -18.44
N GLU A 247 -11.66 6.35 -19.04
CA GLU A 247 -10.36 5.91 -18.56
C GLU A 247 -10.09 6.47 -17.16
N LEU A 248 -9.41 5.67 -16.34
CA LEU A 248 -8.85 6.14 -15.08
C LEU A 248 -7.33 6.12 -15.22
N HIS A 249 -6.75 7.30 -15.38
CA HIS A 249 -5.31 7.47 -15.40
C HIS A 249 -4.79 7.87 -14.02
N LEU A 250 -3.78 7.14 -13.54
CA LEU A 250 -3.06 7.43 -12.30
C LEU A 250 -1.58 7.66 -12.61
N PRO A 251 -1.03 8.85 -12.32
CA PRO A 251 0.39 9.12 -12.55
C PRO A 251 1.27 8.31 -11.59
N ALA A 252 2.52 8.07 -11.97
CA ALA A 252 3.48 7.35 -11.12
C ALA A 252 3.69 8.09 -9.78
N ARG A 253 3.86 7.32 -8.70
CA ARG A 253 3.98 7.82 -7.31
C ARG A 253 5.39 7.71 -6.72
N ALA A 254 6.38 7.38 -7.54
CA ALA A 254 7.76 7.23 -7.07
C ALA A 254 8.44 8.60 -6.90
N ARG A 255 9.00 8.87 -5.70
CA ARG A 255 9.85 10.05 -5.46
C ARG A 255 11.30 9.80 -5.86
N GLU A 256 11.78 8.56 -5.68
CA GLU A 256 13.11 8.11 -6.07
C GLU A 256 12.99 6.67 -6.61
N VAL A 257 13.62 6.38 -7.76
CA VAL A 257 13.60 5.06 -8.38
C VAL A 257 14.97 4.42 -8.19
N PHE A 258 15.01 3.31 -7.48
CA PHE A 258 16.21 2.54 -7.19
C PHE A 258 16.29 1.27 -8.05
N ASP A 259 15.25 0.44 -8.04
CA ASP A 259 15.15 -0.80 -8.81
C ASP A 259 13.70 -1.04 -9.22
N VAL A 260 13.45 -1.38 -10.49
CA VAL A 260 12.10 -1.62 -11.03
C VAL A 260 11.73 -3.11 -11.05
N THR A 261 12.64 -3.98 -10.63
CA THR A 261 12.46 -5.43 -10.65
C THR A 261 11.32 -5.86 -9.71
N GLY A 262 10.33 -6.60 -10.22
CA GLY A 262 9.20 -7.10 -9.42
C GLY A 262 8.09 -6.06 -9.16
N ALA A 263 8.15 -4.87 -9.75
CA ALA A 263 7.09 -3.88 -9.62
C ALA A 263 5.75 -4.37 -10.21
N GLY A 264 5.78 -5.09 -11.34
CA GLY A 264 4.60 -5.72 -11.94
C GLY A 264 3.95 -6.75 -11.02
N ASP A 265 4.77 -7.63 -10.43
CA ASP A 265 4.30 -8.63 -9.44
C ASP A 265 3.61 -7.95 -8.24
N THR A 266 4.16 -6.83 -7.77
CA THR A 266 3.58 -6.04 -6.68
C THR A 266 2.23 -5.45 -7.08
N VAL A 267 2.13 -4.88 -8.29
CA VAL A 267 0.89 -4.30 -8.82
C VAL A 267 -0.22 -5.33 -8.85
N ILE A 268 0.01 -6.49 -9.49
CA ILE A 268 -1.04 -7.51 -9.61
C ILE A 268 -1.39 -8.13 -8.24
N SER A 269 -0.42 -8.25 -7.34
CA SER A 269 -0.66 -8.77 -5.98
C SER A 269 -1.58 -7.87 -5.17
N VAL A 270 -1.32 -6.55 -5.13
CA VAL A 270 -2.14 -5.59 -4.40
C VAL A 270 -3.54 -5.48 -5.01
N LEU A 271 -3.60 -5.46 -6.34
CA LEU A 271 -4.83 -5.40 -7.10
C LEU A 271 -5.75 -6.61 -6.81
N ALA A 272 -5.22 -7.83 -6.96
CA ALA A 272 -5.97 -9.06 -6.69
C ALA A 272 -6.37 -9.19 -5.22
N THR A 273 -5.46 -8.87 -4.29
CA THR A 273 -5.74 -8.93 -2.84
C THR A 273 -6.84 -7.95 -2.45
N SER A 274 -6.80 -6.72 -2.98
CA SER A 274 -7.81 -5.70 -2.68
C SER A 274 -9.18 -6.09 -3.23
N MET A 275 -9.23 -6.60 -4.47
CA MET A 275 -10.47 -7.08 -5.08
C MET A 275 -11.04 -8.30 -4.34
N ALA A 276 -10.19 -9.25 -3.93
CA ALA A 276 -10.59 -10.41 -3.13
C ALA A 276 -11.10 -10.00 -1.73
N ALA A 277 -10.65 -8.87 -1.19
CA ALA A 277 -11.16 -8.27 0.03
C ALA A 277 -12.44 -7.42 -0.17
N GLY A 278 -12.96 -7.34 -1.40
CA GLY A 278 -14.20 -6.64 -1.75
C GLY A 278 -14.05 -5.17 -2.16
N ALA A 279 -12.83 -4.68 -2.39
CA ALA A 279 -12.63 -3.32 -2.91
C ALA A 279 -13.11 -3.20 -4.36
N ALA A 280 -13.59 -2.01 -4.73
CA ALA A 280 -13.85 -1.68 -6.12
C ALA A 280 -12.54 -1.70 -6.93
N MET A 281 -12.64 -2.00 -8.22
CA MET A 281 -11.47 -2.12 -9.10
C MET A 281 -10.67 -0.82 -9.16
N GLU A 282 -11.35 0.32 -9.13
CA GLU A 282 -10.74 1.65 -9.16
C GLU A 282 -9.91 1.91 -7.90
N ASP A 283 -10.42 1.51 -6.72
CA ASP A 283 -9.68 1.57 -5.45
C ASP A 283 -8.47 0.62 -5.48
N ALA A 284 -8.67 -0.61 -5.96
CA ALA A 284 -7.62 -1.60 -6.05
C ALA A 284 -6.47 -1.15 -6.98
N VAL A 285 -6.78 -0.51 -8.11
CA VAL A 285 -5.79 0.09 -9.02
C VAL A 285 -5.07 1.27 -8.36
N ALA A 286 -5.77 2.12 -7.61
CA ALA A 286 -5.14 3.21 -6.86
C ALA A 286 -4.16 2.69 -5.80
N LEU A 287 -4.54 1.66 -5.05
CA LEU A 287 -3.64 0.99 -4.09
C LEU A 287 -2.44 0.36 -4.77
N ALA A 288 -2.64 -0.31 -5.91
CA ALA A 288 -1.56 -0.91 -6.68
C ALA A 288 -0.56 0.13 -7.21
N ASN A 289 -1.03 1.30 -7.64
CA ASN A 289 -0.16 2.40 -8.07
C ASN A 289 0.70 2.96 -6.92
N ILE A 290 0.12 3.07 -5.72
CA ILE A 290 0.85 3.50 -4.52
C ILE A 290 1.90 2.45 -4.15
N ALA A 291 1.52 1.16 -4.12
CA ALA A 291 2.45 0.07 -3.83
C ALA A 291 3.60 -0.02 -4.84
N ALA A 292 3.33 0.18 -6.13
CA ALA A 292 4.36 0.27 -7.16
C ALA A 292 5.35 1.41 -6.85
N GLY A 293 4.86 2.58 -6.43
CA GLY A 293 5.70 3.70 -6.01
C GLY A 293 6.60 3.39 -4.80
N ILE A 294 6.15 2.52 -3.88
CA ILE A 294 6.94 2.07 -2.73
C ILE A 294 8.05 1.11 -3.18
N VAL A 295 7.70 0.07 -3.94
CA VAL A 295 8.63 -1.02 -4.26
C VAL A 295 9.76 -0.56 -5.19
N VAL A 296 9.49 0.39 -6.09
CA VAL A 296 10.55 0.91 -6.98
C VAL A 296 11.63 1.70 -6.25
N GLY A 297 11.37 2.13 -5.01
CA GLY A 297 12.36 2.74 -4.12
C GLY A 297 13.19 1.74 -3.30
N LYS A 298 12.93 0.43 -3.43
CA LYS A 298 13.62 -0.66 -2.72
C LYS A 298 14.55 -1.41 -3.68
N LEU A 299 15.50 -2.19 -3.13
CA LEU A 299 16.43 -3.01 -3.91
C LEU A 299 15.86 -4.42 -4.15
N GLY A 300 15.88 -4.90 -5.40
CA GLY A 300 15.48 -6.24 -5.79
C GLY A 300 13.96 -6.47 -5.78
N THR A 301 13.54 -7.74 -5.80
CA THR A 301 12.14 -8.18 -5.68
C THR A 301 11.58 -7.96 -4.27
N ALA A 302 11.57 -6.71 -3.82
CA ALA A 302 11.04 -6.34 -2.52
C ALA A 302 9.52 -6.52 -2.49
N VAL A 303 8.98 -6.76 -1.30
CA VAL A 303 7.53 -6.85 -1.07
C VAL A 303 7.02 -5.58 -0.38
N VAL A 304 5.72 -5.34 -0.49
CA VAL A 304 5.01 -4.29 0.24
C VAL A 304 4.12 -4.93 1.29
N SER A 305 4.32 -4.54 2.55
CA SER A 305 3.47 -4.99 3.65
C SER A 305 2.21 -4.14 3.78
N ALA A 306 1.16 -4.69 4.41
CA ALA A 306 -0.08 -3.92 4.66
C ALA A 306 0.15 -2.62 5.46
N PRO A 307 0.98 -2.58 6.52
CA PRO A 307 1.30 -1.33 7.22
C PRO A 307 2.00 -0.30 6.33
N GLU A 308 2.93 -0.73 5.48
CA GLU A 308 3.61 0.19 4.54
C GLU A 308 2.64 0.78 3.52
N LEU A 309 1.74 -0.04 2.98
CA LEU A 309 0.71 0.43 2.05
C LEU A 309 -0.26 1.41 2.73
N ARG A 310 -0.72 1.10 3.95
CA ARG A 310 -1.56 2.01 4.74
C ARG A 310 -0.88 3.35 4.95
N ARG A 311 0.36 3.34 5.39
CA ARG A 311 1.16 4.56 5.58
C ARG A 311 1.23 5.40 4.31
N ALA A 312 1.50 4.78 3.17
CA ALA A 312 1.63 5.51 1.90
C ALA A 312 0.29 6.13 1.47
N VAL A 313 -0.82 5.40 1.61
CA VAL A 313 -2.18 5.93 1.36
C VAL A 313 -2.50 7.09 2.30
N HIS A 314 -2.20 6.96 3.59
CA HIS A 314 -2.41 8.03 4.57
C HIS A 314 -1.57 9.27 4.25
N GLN A 315 -0.31 9.11 3.84
CA GLN A 315 0.54 10.23 3.41
C GLN A 315 0.00 10.92 2.14
N GLU A 316 -0.57 10.18 1.19
CA GLU A 316 -1.15 10.75 -0.05
C GLU A 316 -2.53 11.39 0.15
N GLY A 317 -3.37 10.80 1.01
CA GLY A 317 -4.70 11.32 1.33
C GLY A 317 -4.71 12.60 2.17
N GLY A 318 -3.53 13.15 2.50
CA GLY A 318 -3.39 14.28 3.42
C GLY A 318 -3.60 13.89 4.89
N LEU A 319 -3.65 12.59 5.23
CA LEU A 319 -3.80 12.12 6.62
C LEU A 319 -2.48 12.18 7.41
N GLY A 320 -1.36 12.53 6.74
CA GLY A 320 -0.11 12.84 7.42
C GLY A 320 -0.20 14.06 8.33
N ARG A 321 -1.08 15.03 7.99
CA ARG A 321 -1.47 16.17 8.83
C ARG A 321 -2.80 16.79 8.38
N GLY A 322 -3.68 17.22 9.28
CA GLY A 322 -4.86 18.02 8.94
C GLY A 322 -6.13 17.69 9.75
N VAL A 323 -7.29 18.01 9.17
CA VAL A 323 -8.60 17.73 9.78
C VAL A 323 -8.94 16.24 9.66
N MET A 324 -9.30 15.62 10.79
CA MET A 324 -9.58 14.19 10.92
C MET A 324 -10.96 13.94 11.53
N THR A 325 -11.58 12.85 11.11
CA THR A 325 -12.64 12.19 11.90
C THR A 325 -12.01 11.38 13.04
N GLU A 326 -12.81 11.02 14.05
CA GLU A 326 -12.32 10.18 15.16
C GLU A 326 -11.77 8.84 14.69
N GLU A 327 -12.46 8.14 13.78
CA GLU A 327 -12.00 6.87 13.21
C GLU A 327 -10.65 7.01 12.48
N GLN A 328 -10.49 8.05 11.66
CA GLN A 328 -9.23 8.33 10.96
C GLN A 328 -8.11 8.66 11.93
N LEU A 329 -8.41 9.40 13.00
CA LEU A 329 -7.44 9.77 14.02
C LEU A 329 -6.93 8.54 14.77
N LEU A 330 -7.81 7.62 15.17
CA LEU A 330 -7.41 6.42 15.90
C LEU A 330 -6.46 5.55 15.07
N ILE A 331 -6.72 5.40 13.77
CA ILE A 331 -5.83 4.69 12.84
C ILE A 331 -4.47 5.38 12.77
N ALA A 332 -4.44 6.71 12.58
CA ALA A 332 -3.20 7.48 12.51
C ALA A 332 -2.36 7.40 13.80
N ILE A 333 -3.03 7.32 14.96
CA ILE A 333 -2.38 7.19 16.27
C ILE A 333 -1.78 5.79 16.48
N GLU A 334 -2.50 4.73 16.08
CA GLU A 334 -1.96 3.36 16.11
C GLU A 334 -0.69 3.26 15.26
N ASP A 335 -0.69 3.87 14.07
CA ASP A 335 0.46 3.91 13.17
C ASP A 335 1.66 4.69 13.76
N ALA A 336 1.41 5.81 14.43
CA ALA A 336 2.45 6.60 15.09
C ALA A 336 3.06 5.85 16.28
N ARG A 337 2.23 5.17 17.08
CA ARG A 337 2.69 4.31 18.19
C ARG A 337 3.53 3.14 17.72
N ALA A 338 3.15 2.49 16.62
CA ALA A 338 3.94 1.41 16.04
C ALA A 338 5.36 1.87 15.62
N GLN A 339 5.55 3.17 15.41
CA GLN A 339 6.85 3.80 15.11
C GLN A 339 7.58 4.32 16.36
N GLY A 340 7.00 4.16 17.54
CA GLY A 340 7.54 4.70 18.79
C GLY A 340 7.42 6.22 18.92
N GLU A 341 6.54 6.86 18.14
CA GLU A 341 6.27 8.31 18.24
C GLU A 341 5.40 8.61 19.48
N LYS A 342 5.75 9.66 20.22
CA LYS A 342 5.02 10.12 21.41
C LYS A 342 3.85 11.03 21.03
N ILE A 343 2.64 10.69 21.46
CA ILE A 343 1.40 11.40 21.13
C ILE A 343 1.09 12.46 22.18
N VAL A 344 0.99 13.71 21.73
CA VAL A 344 0.58 14.86 22.53
C VAL A 344 -0.86 15.22 22.21
N PHE A 345 -1.66 15.50 23.23
CA PHE A 345 -3.04 15.94 23.09
C PHE A 345 -3.26 17.29 23.76
N THR A 346 -4.00 18.16 23.08
CA THR A 346 -4.56 19.38 23.66
C THR A 346 -5.96 19.64 23.12
N ASN A 347 -6.73 20.47 23.82
CA ASN A 347 -8.06 20.86 23.38
C ASN A 347 -8.40 22.33 23.68
N GLY A 348 -9.33 22.88 22.87
CA GLY A 348 -9.88 24.21 23.14
C GLY A 348 -10.89 24.70 22.10
N CYS A 349 -11.44 25.89 22.34
CA CYS A 349 -12.44 26.48 21.46
C CYS A 349 -11.83 27.12 20.20
N PHE A 350 -10.68 27.79 20.34
CA PHE A 350 -9.96 28.51 19.26
C PHE A 350 -10.88 29.39 18.39
N ASP A 351 -11.75 30.19 19.03
CA ASP A 351 -12.77 30.97 18.33
C ASP A 351 -12.16 32.07 17.44
N ILE A 352 -11.24 32.87 17.99
CA ILE A 352 -10.37 33.76 17.20
C ILE A 352 -8.92 33.45 17.56
N ILE A 353 -8.16 33.00 16.56
CA ILE A 353 -6.76 32.63 16.70
C ILE A 353 -5.90 33.90 16.72
N HIS A 354 -4.86 33.89 17.57
CA HIS A 354 -3.89 34.98 17.72
C HIS A 354 -2.52 34.38 18.08
N ALA A 355 -1.48 35.23 18.12
CA ALA A 355 -0.10 34.80 18.35
C ALA A 355 0.09 33.92 19.60
N GLY A 356 -0.61 34.23 20.71
CA GLY A 356 -0.61 33.41 21.92
C GLY A 356 -1.05 31.95 21.69
N HIS A 357 -2.07 31.71 20.86
CA HIS A 357 -2.48 30.34 20.50
C HIS A 357 -1.40 29.63 19.67
N VAL A 358 -0.73 30.35 18.76
CA VAL A 358 0.34 29.77 17.93
C VAL A 358 1.53 29.38 18.80
N GLY A 359 1.97 30.26 19.70
CA GLY A 359 3.06 29.97 20.65
C GLY A 359 2.74 28.85 21.64
N TYR A 360 1.48 28.76 22.09
CA TYR A 360 1.00 27.65 22.91
C TYR A 360 1.05 26.32 22.17
N LEU A 361 0.52 26.25 20.95
CA LEU A 361 0.51 25.03 20.14
C LEU A 361 1.93 24.58 19.76
N ASP A 362 2.85 25.51 19.48
CA ASP A 362 4.27 25.21 19.24
C ASP A 362 4.92 24.60 20.49
N SER A 363 4.66 25.18 21.67
CA SER A 363 5.17 24.63 22.95
C SER A 363 4.56 23.27 23.30
N ALA A 364 3.28 23.05 22.98
CA ALA A 364 2.62 21.75 23.14
C ALA A 364 3.25 20.72 22.21
N ARG A 365 3.45 21.05 20.93
CA ARG A 365 4.09 20.16 19.95
C ARG A 365 5.47 19.70 20.39
N ARG A 366 6.24 20.53 21.09
CA ARG A 366 7.57 20.16 21.63
C ARG A 366 7.55 19.11 22.74
N GLN A 367 6.37 18.75 23.27
CA GLN A 367 6.27 17.73 24.33
C GLN A 367 6.26 16.28 23.80
N GLY A 368 6.27 16.10 22.48
CA GLY A 368 6.29 14.79 21.83
C GLY A 368 6.50 14.91 20.32
N ASP A 369 6.04 13.92 19.57
CA ASP A 369 6.30 13.79 18.13
C ASP A 369 5.07 14.11 17.27
N ARG A 370 3.86 13.94 17.81
CA ARG A 370 2.61 14.24 17.12
C ARG A 370 1.68 15.04 18.01
N LEU A 371 1.16 16.17 17.52
CA LEU A 371 0.17 16.96 18.25
C LEU A 371 -1.24 16.74 17.69
N VAL A 372 -2.11 16.16 18.53
CA VAL A 372 -3.56 16.12 18.38
C VAL A 372 -4.16 17.38 19.01
N LEU A 373 -4.95 18.11 18.22
CA LEU A 373 -5.73 19.25 18.67
C LEU A 373 -7.23 18.95 18.55
N ALA A 374 -7.88 18.74 19.70
CA ALA A 374 -9.32 18.58 19.78
C ALA A 374 -10.04 19.94 19.86
N VAL A 375 -11.02 20.14 19.00
CA VAL A 375 -11.72 21.43 18.82
C VAL A 375 -13.18 21.30 19.22
N ASN A 376 -13.63 22.13 20.16
CA ASN A 376 -15.03 22.13 20.58
C ASN A 376 -15.97 22.46 19.40
N GLY A 377 -17.05 21.71 19.26
CA GLY A 377 -18.14 21.99 18.35
C GLY A 377 -18.92 23.26 18.72
N ASP A 378 -19.72 23.75 17.78
CA ASP A 378 -20.40 25.04 17.93
C ASP A 378 -21.42 25.05 19.07
N ASP A 379 -22.14 23.95 19.26
CA ASP A 379 -23.11 23.81 20.36
C ASP A 379 -22.42 23.68 21.72
N SER A 380 -21.28 22.99 21.79
CA SER A 380 -20.44 22.91 22.99
C SER A 380 -19.98 24.32 23.41
N ILE A 381 -19.52 25.14 22.46
CA ILE A 381 -19.11 26.52 22.75
C ILE A 381 -20.29 27.40 23.17
N ARG A 382 -21.46 27.28 22.54
CA ARG A 382 -22.67 28.03 22.93
C ARG A 382 -23.06 27.76 24.38
N ARG A 383 -23.00 26.49 24.82
CA ARG A 383 -23.26 26.12 26.21
C ARG A 383 -22.22 26.69 27.17
N LEU A 384 -20.94 26.65 26.80
CA LEU A 384 -19.84 27.10 27.64
C LEU A 384 -19.71 28.63 27.76
N LYS A 385 -19.96 29.37 26.67
CA LYS A 385 -19.67 30.82 26.58
C LYS A 385 -20.90 31.71 26.38
N GLY A 386 -22.08 31.12 26.20
CA GLY A 386 -23.35 31.83 26.07
C GLY A 386 -23.71 32.25 24.63
N PRO A 387 -24.86 32.92 24.46
CA PRO A 387 -25.38 33.31 23.15
C PRO A 387 -24.47 34.31 22.44
N GLY A 388 -24.23 34.09 21.14
CA GLY A 388 -23.33 34.93 20.31
C GLY A 388 -21.90 34.39 20.16
N ARG A 389 -21.61 33.21 20.71
CA ARG A 389 -20.37 32.45 20.50
C ARG A 389 -20.71 31.03 19.99
N PRO A 390 -19.87 30.38 19.17
CA PRO A 390 -18.65 30.91 18.58
C PRO A 390 -18.93 31.97 17.50
N ILE A 391 -17.95 32.83 17.24
CA ILE A 391 -17.99 33.79 16.13
C ILE A 391 -17.66 33.07 14.81
N ASN A 392 -16.68 32.18 14.85
CA ASN A 392 -16.32 31.36 13.69
C ASN A 392 -16.92 29.94 13.82
N PRO A 393 -17.66 29.46 12.81
CA PRO A 393 -18.17 28.09 12.81
C PRO A 393 -17.03 27.06 12.82
N LEU A 394 -17.35 25.86 13.29
CA LEU A 394 -16.39 24.76 13.50
C LEU A 394 -15.52 24.47 12.27
N ASP A 395 -16.13 24.36 11.10
CA ASP A 395 -15.45 24.09 9.83
C ASP A 395 -14.31 25.08 9.55
N ARG A 396 -14.56 26.38 9.75
CA ARG A 396 -13.55 27.43 9.56
C ARG A 396 -12.45 27.38 10.60
N ARG A 397 -12.79 27.14 11.87
CA ARG A 397 -11.80 27.03 12.95
C ARG A 397 -10.85 25.87 12.69
N MET A 398 -11.41 24.71 12.35
CA MET A 398 -10.63 23.52 12.04
C MET A 398 -9.71 23.72 10.83
N ALA A 399 -10.20 24.36 9.76
CA ALA A 399 -9.40 24.64 8.58
C ALA A 399 -8.17 25.52 8.88
N VAL A 400 -8.33 26.58 9.68
CA VAL A 400 -7.20 27.45 10.06
C VAL A 400 -6.22 26.71 10.96
N LEU A 401 -6.71 25.95 11.93
CA LEU A 401 -5.85 25.19 12.85
C LEU A 401 -5.06 24.09 12.14
N ALA A 402 -5.68 23.41 11.18
CA ALA A 402 -5.02 22.36 10.39
C ALA A 402 -3.91 22.91 9.49
N ALA A 403 -3.91 24.22 9.19
CA ALA A 403 -2.86 24.87 8.44
C ALA A 403 -1.66 25.31 9.31
N LEU A 404 -1.76 25.22 10.64
CA LEU A 404 -0.66 25.58 11.54
C LEU A 404 0.38 24.47 11.58
N GLU A 405 1.64 24.82 11.35
CA GLU A 405 2.77 23.88 11.29
C GLU A 405 2.95 23.05 12.57
N ALA A 406 2.59 23.62 13.73
CA ALA A 406 2.69 22.94 15.02
C ALA A 406 1.67 21.81 15.22
N VAL A 407 0.58 21.78 14.43
CA VAL A 407 -0.52 20.84 14.61
C VAL A 407 -0.42 19.73 13.58
N ASP A 408 -0.38 18.49 14.05
CA ASP A 408 -0.41 17.33 13.16
C ASP A 408 -1.86 16.95 12.84
N TRP A 409 -2.74 16.82 13.84
CA TRP A 409 -4.11 16.38 13.62
C TRP A 409 -5.13 17.26 14.34
N VAL A 410 -6.23 17.61 13.66
CA VAL A 410 -7.34 18.40 14.20
C VAL A 410 -8.61 17.57 14.18
N VAL A 411 -9.24 17.36 15.33
CA VAL A 411 -10.45 16.53 15.48
C VAL A 411 -11.55 17.32 16.20
N PRO A 412 -12.82 17.25 15.75
CA PRO A 412 -13.91 17.92 16.45
C PRO A 412 -14.46 17.07 17.60
N PHE A 413 -15.07 17.70 18.60
CA PHE A 413 -15.88 17.01 19.61
C PHE A 413 -17.04 17.89 20.10
N ASP A 414 -18.20 17.29 20.37
CA ASP A 414 -19.42 18.01 20.75
C ASP A 414 -19.80 17.90 22.24
N THR A 415 -19.10 17.03 22.98
CA THR A 415 -19.27 16.89 24.43
C THR A 415 -18.77 18.13 25.18
N ASP A 416 -19.17 18.26 26.45
CA ASP A 416 -18.74 19.38 27.29
C ASP A 416 -17.26 19.25 27.70
N THR A 417 -16.78 18.00 27.83
CA THR A 417 -15.38 17.65 28.10
C THR A 417 -14.79 16.79 26.98
N PRO A 418 -13.47 16.80 26.76
CA PRO A 418 -12.80 15.94 25.78
C PRO A 418 -12.60 14.48 26.28
N GLU A 419 -13.17 14.10 27.43
CA GLU A 419 -12.90 12.81 28.09
C GLU A 419 -13.16 11.58 27.20
N PRO A 420 -14.26 11.49 26.42
CA PRO A 420 -14.45 10.34 25.52
C PRO A 420 -13.33 10.19 24.49
N LEU A 421 -12.86 11.31 23.92
CA LEU A 421 -11.72 11.30 23.01
C LEU A 421 -10.42 10.92 23.74
N LEU A 422 -10.22 11.40 24.98
CA LEU A 422 -9.06 11.00 25.78
C LEU A 422 -9.07 9.50 26.06
N GLU A 423 -10.22 8.91 26.37
CA GLU A 423 -10.38 7.48 26.61
C GLU A 423 -10.08 6.63 25.37
N ALA A 424 -10.51 7.08 24.20
CA ALA A 424 -10.25 6.44 22.93
C ALA A 424 -8.77 6.58 22.50
N ILE A 425 -8.22 7.79 22.63
CA ILE A 425 -6.87 8.13 22.15
C ILE A 425 -5.79 7.62 23.11
N LYS A 426 -5.97 7.78 24.43
CA LYS A 426 -4.98 7.53 25.49
C LYS A 426 -3.62 8.21 25.25
N PRO A 427 -3.56 9.54 25.12
CA PRO A 427 -2.31 10.22 24.73
C PRO A 427 -1.19 10.02 25.75
N ASP A 428 0.07 10.09 25.31
CA ASP A 428 1.25 10.00 26.18
C ASP A 428 1.47 11.29 26.97
N VAL A 429 1.08 12.44 26.39
CA VAL A 429 1.13 13.74 27.07
C VAL A 429 -0.18 14.49 26.86
N LEU A 430 -0.83 14.88 27.95
CA LEU A 430 -1.94 15.83 27.95
C LEU A 430 -1.43 17.22 28.27
N VAL A 431 -1.62 18.17 27.36
CA VAL A 431 -1.15 19.55 27.50
C VAL A 431 -2.33 20.50 27.65
N LYS A 432 -2.28 21.36 28.66
CA LYS A 432 -3.23 22.47 28.83
C LYS A 432 -2.51 23.80 28.96
N GLY A 433 -3.05 24.83 28.32
CA GLY A 433 -2.55 26.21 28.48
C GLY A 433 -3.41 26.94 29.51
N GLY A 434 -2.79 27.73 30.38
CA GLY A 434 -3.49 28.54 31.38
C GLY A 434 -2.84 28.53 32.74
N ASP A 435 -3.44 29.27 33.67
CA ASP A 435 -3.08 29.30 35.09
C ASP A 435 -3.74 28.15 35.87
N TYR A 436 -3.85 26.96 35.25
CA TYR A 436 -4.46 25.79 35.87
C TYR A 436 -3.44 25.05 36.73
N SER A 437 -3.86 24.52 37.87
CA SER A 437 -3.14 23.42 38.51
C SER A 437 -3.37 22.12 37.73
N VAL A 438 -2.46 21.15 37.88
CA VAL A 438 -2.56 19.86 37.14
C VAL A 438 -3.86 19.14 37.50
N GLU A 439 -4.29 19.25 38.75
CA GLU A 439 -5.51 18.68 39.31
C GLU A 439 -6.79 19.31 38.75
N GLU A 440 -6.71 20.50 38.15
CA GLU A 440 -7.84 21.17 37.50
C GLU A 440 -7.97 20.80 36.01
N VAL A 441 -6.99 20.07 35.44
CA VAL A 441 -7.04 19.65 34.05
C VAL A 441 -7.99 18.47 33.88
N VAL A 442 -9.07 18.70 33.12
CA VAL A 442 -10.03 17.65 32.76
C VAL A 442 -9.31 16.49 32.07
N GLY A 443 -9.48 15.29 32.63
CA GLY A 443 -8.82 14.06 32.15
C GLY A 443 -7.47 13.74 32.79
N HIS A 444 -6.94 14.55 33.72
CA HIS A 444 -5.61 14.30 34.33
C HIS A 444 -5.51 12.92 35.00
N GLN A 445 -6.50 12.54 35.82
CA GLN A 445 -6.50 11.27 36.55
C GLN A 445 -6.46 10.08 35.60
N PHE A 446 -7.20 10.17 34.50
CA PHE A 446 -7.24 9.12 33.49
C PHE A 446 -5.87 8.96 32.81
N VAL A 447 -5.26 10.07 32.37
CA VAL A 447 -3.96 10.05 31.69
C VAL A 447 -2.85 9.51 32.60
N GLU A 448 -2.82 9.95 33.86
CA GLU A 448 -1.84 9.49 34.84
C GLU A 448 -2.05 8.00 35.21
N SER A 449 -3.28 7.49 35.16
CA SER A 449 -3.60 6.10 35.56
C SER A 449 -2.89 5.03 34.71
N TYR A 450 -2.51 5.35 33.47
CA TYR A 450 -1.76 4.46 32.59
C TYR A 450 -0.32 4.92 32.33
N GLY A 451 0.17 5.90 33.11
CA GLY A 451 1.54 6.41 33.05
C GLY A 451 1.79 7.54 32.04
N GLY A 452 0.74 8.17 31.52
CA GLY A 452 0.87 9.39 30.72
C GLY A 452 1.22 10.62 31.57
N GLU A 453 1.77 11.65 30.92
CA GLU A 453 2.18 12.91 31.58
C GLU A 453 1.11 14.00 31.37
N VAL A 454 0.86 14.81 32.40
CA VAL A 454 0.02 16.02 32.28
C VAL A 454 0.89 17.24 32.45
N LYS A 455 0.83 18.17 31.49
CA LYS A 455 1.64 19.40 31.49
C LYS A 455 0.76 20.63 31.35
N VAL A 456 0.94 21.56 32.27
CA VAL A 456 0.39 22.91 32.15
C VAL A 456 1.50 23.82 31.61
N LEU A 457 1.22 24.50 30.49
CA LEU A 457 2.15 25.43 29.86
C LEU A 457 1.71 26.86 30.11
N ASP A 458 2.67 27.72 30.47
CA ASP A 458 2.46 29.14 30.66
C ASP A 458 2.01 29.79 29.33
N PHE A 459 1.01 30.67 29.40
CA PHE A 459 0.63 31.48 28.24
C PHE A 459 1.69 32.55 27.98
N ILE A 460 2.12 32.64 26.73
CA ILE A 460 2.92 33.78 26.26
C ILE A 460 1.95 34.95 26.02
N ASP A 461 1.83 35.82 27.03
CA ASP A 461 1.33 37.21 27.03
C ASP A 461 -0.18 37.56 26.84
N ASP A 462 -0.47 38.80 27.28
CA ASP A 462 -1.70 39.45 27.77
C ASP A 462 -2.89 39.66 26.79
N ILE A 463 -3.01 38.84 25.74
CA ILE A 463 -4.01 39.01 24.67
C ILE A 463 -5.01 37.84 24.68
N SER A 464 -6.25 38.10 25.08
CA SER A 464 -7.35 37.13 24.99
C SER A 464 -8.37 37.53 23.92
N THR A 465 -9.03 36.55 23.30
CA THR A 465 -10.14 36.79 22.35
C THR A 465 -11.24 37.68 22.94
N THR A 466 -11.46 37.62 24.26
CA THR A 466 -12.41 38.48 24.97
C THR A 466 -11.93 39.93 25.02
N LYS A 467 -10.65 40.16 25.39
CA LYS A 467 -10.04 41.51 25.40
C LYS A 467 -10.02 42.15 24.01
N ILE A 468 -9.77 41.37 22.94
CA ILE A 468 -9.83 41.86 21.55
C ILE A 468 -11.25 42.34 21.19
N VAL A 469 -12.27 41.53 21.49
CA VAL A 469 -13.68 41.87 21.18
C VAL A 469 -14.16 43.07 22.00
N GLU A 470 -13.78 43.16 23.27
CA GLU A 470 -14.11 44.32 24.13
C GLU A 470 -13.46 45.61 23.62
N ARG A 471 -12.23 45.54 23.11
CA ARG A 471 -11.54 46.70 22.52
C ARG A 471 -12.25 47.20 21.25
N ILE A 472 -12.66 46.29 20.37
CA ILE A 472 -13.43 46.60 19.16
C ILE A 472 -14.80 47.22 19.49
N ARG A 473 -15.44 46.78 20.59
CA ARG A 473 -16.71 47.36 21.06
C ARG A 473 -16.53 48.75 21.67
N LYS A 474 -15.43 49.01 22.37
CA LYS A 474 -15.11 50.33 22.94
C LYS A 474 -14.71 51.38 21.90
N ASP A 475 -14.06 50.98 20.81
CA ASP A 475 -13.65 51.90 19.75
C ASP A 475 -14.80 52.33 18.81
N ASN A 476 -16.02 51.82 19.03
CA ASN A 476 -17.24 52.16 18.27
C ASN A 476 -18.28 52.97 19.09
N GLU A 477 -17.94 53.38 20.32
CA GLU A 477 -18.63 54.43 21.09
C GLU A 477 -17.89 55.75 20.95
#